data_AF-R6CUJ5-F1
#
_entry.id   AF-R6CUJ5-F1
#
_cell.length_a   1.000
_cell.length_b   1.000
_cell.length_c   1.000
_cell.angle_alpha   90.00
_cell.angle_beta   90.00
_cell.angle_gamma   90.00
#
_symmetry.space_group_name_H-M   'P 1'
#
loop_
_entity.id
_entity.type
_entity.pdbx_description
1 polymer ?
#
loop_
_entity_poly.entity_id
_entity_poly.type
_entity_poly.pdbx_seq_one_letter_code
_entity_poly.pdbx_strand_id
1 'polypeptide(L)'
;MSSAIVGLIIVLVLLLVLVGVIYYAYRNIKRKVSRFSQTVFGTSDLIEGIKQRDLEVASTPKSVAGVTSLYLPRIQRDFPEFHYQEMKSRAENVLTSYLRSIDANNVSLLSEGTEELKEQLAMRLSILESEDTREQFDGIRIHRTEITGYNKDKAKCAVVFQSSVEYTHYKEKNGNVISGSNSMKTQTRYNVECIYIQDRDMIENLHDAALGINCPNCGAPLSGVGAKVCEYCGSPIIEMNIYSWNFSKVAEA
;
A
#
# COMPACT_ATOMS: atom_id res chain seq x y z
N MET A 1 -34.49 38.74 -58.65
CA MET A 1 -33.40 38.24 -57.77
C MET A 1 -33.06 36.84 -58.22
N SER A 2 -31.78 36.52 -58.49
CA SER A 2 -31.41 35.18 -58.98
C SER A 2 -31.65 34.13 -57.88
N SER A 3 -32.10 32.94 -58.26
CA SER A 3 -32.32 31.80 -57.37
C SER A 3 -31.08 31.47 -56.51
N ALA A 4 -29.88 31.72 -57.04
CA ALA A 4 -28.62 31.59 -56.32
C ALA A 4 -28.48 32.57 -55.14
N ILE A 5 -28.94 33.81 -55.29
CA ILE A 5 -28.90 34.82 -54.20
C ILE A 5 -29.88 34.42 -53.09
N VAL A 6 -31.06 33.91 -53.45
CA VAL A 6 -32.06 33.44 -52.48
C VAL A 6 -31.54 32.23 -51.69
N GLY A 7 -30.90 31.26 -52.37
CA GLY A 7 -30.28 30.11 -51.71
C GLY A 7 -29.15 30.49 -50.75
N LEU A 8 -28.31 31.46 -51.13
CA LEU A 8 -27.20 31.92 -50.30
C LEU A 8 -27.69 32.64 -49.03
N ILE A 9 -28.77 33.41 -49.12
CA ILE A 9 -29.41 34.06 -47.96
C ILE A 9 -29.95 33.01 -46.98
N ILE A 10 -30.61 31.96 -47.47
CA ILE A 10 -31.18 30.89 -46.61
C ILE A 10 -30.07 30.17 -45.84
N VAL A 11 -28.94 29.85 -46.48
CA VAL A 11 -27.80 29.19 -45.84
C VAL A 11 -27.17 30.07 -44.75
N LEU A 12 -27.02 31.38 -45.01
CA LEU A 12 -26.49 32.33 -44.04
C LEU A 12 -27.39 32.46 -42.80
N VAL A 13 -28.71 32.48 -42.99
CA VAL A 13 -29.67 32.53 -41.88
C VAL A 13 -29.60 31.25 -41.04
N LEU A 14 -29.50 30.08 -41.66
CA LEU A 14 -29.37 28.80 -40.94
C LEU A 14 -28.06 28.73 -40.13
N LEU A 15 -26.94 29.23 -40.68
CA LEU A 15 -25.68 29.32 -39.94
C LEU A 15 -25.78 30.25 -38.73
N LEU A 16 -26.42 31.41 -38.88
CA LEU A 16 -26.64 32.34 -37.77
C LEU A 16 -27.49 31.72 -36.65
N VAL A 17 -28.53 30.98 -37.01
CA VAL A 17 -29.37 30.25 -36.05
C VAL A 17 -28.54 29.17 -35.33
N LEU A 18 -27.72 28.42 -36.06
CA LEU A 18 -26.85 27.39 -35.47
C LEU A 18 -25.85 27.98 -34.46
N VAL A 19 -25.20 29.10 -34.81
CA VAL A 19 -24.31 29.83 -33.91
C VAL A 19 -25.06 30.33 -32.67
N GLY A 20 -26.28 30.85 -32.85
CA GLY A 20 -27.15 31.28 -31.75
C GLY A 20 -27.49 30.15 -30.79
N VAL A 21 -27.81 28.95 -31.31
CA VAL A 21 -28.12 27.76 -30.51
C VAL A 21 -26.88 27.28 -29.75
N ILE A 22 -25.72 27.22 -30.41
CA ILE A 22 -24.45 26.84 -29.76
C ILE A 22 -24.09 27.83 -28.64
N TYR A 23 -24.22 29.13 -28.90
CA TYR A 23 -23.97 30.17 -27.90
C TYR A 23 -24.95 30.07 -26.72
N TYR A 24 -26.24 29.84 -27.00
CA TYR A 24 -27.25 29.66 -25.96
C TYR A 24 -26.96 28.42 -25.10
N ALA A 25 -26.63 27.29 -25.72
CA ALA A 25 -26.24 26.05 -25.04
C ALA A 25 -25.00 26.25 -24.16
N TYR A 26 -23.95 26.88 -24.71
CA TYR A 26 -22.73 27.22 -23.98
C TYR A 26 -23.05 28.11 -22.76
N ARG A 27 -23.87 29.16 -22.94
CA ARG A 27 -24.24 30.07 -21.86
C ARG A 27 -25.09 29.38 -20.78
N ASN A 28 -25.96 28.45 -21.17
CA ASN A 28 -26.81 27.73 -20.22
C ASN A 28 -26.01 26.69 -19.41
N ILE A 29 -25.07 25.99 -20.06
CA ILE A 29 -24.13 25.07 -19.40
C ILE A 29 -23.23 25.86 -18.44
N LYS A 30 -22.60 26.96 -18.89
CA LYS A 30 -21.75 27.81 -18.05
C LYS A 30 -22.50 28.35 -16.81
N ARG A 31 -23.77 28.74 -16.97
CA ARG A 31 -24.63 29.19 -15.86
C ARG A 31 -25.04 28.08 -14.89
N LYS A 32 -25.17 26.82 -15.35
CA LYS A 32 -25.44 25.66 -14.48
C LYS A 32 -24.18 25.22 -13.73
N VAL A 33 -23.04 25.17 -14.41
CA VAL A 33 -21.74 24.85 -13.79
C VAL A 33 -21.36 25.87 -12.73
N SER A 34 -21.51 27.17 -13.02
CA SER A 34 -21.24 28.25 -12.06
C SER A 34 -22.15 28.20 -10.82
N ARG A 35 -23.43 27.87 -10.99
CA ARG A 35 -24.35 27.71 -9.85
C ARG A 35 -24.04 26.45 -9.03
N PHE A 36 -23.69 25.34 -9.67
CA PHE A 36 -23.30 24.11 -8.97
C PHE A 36 -21.99 24.27 -8.19
N SER A 37 -21.04 25.05 -8.73
CA SER A 37 -19.78 25.42 -8.08
C SER A 37 -20.01 26.14 -6.75
N GLN A 38 -20.91 27.13 -6.72
CA GLN A 38 -21.19 27.93 -5.51
C GLN A 38 -21.86 27.14 -4.39
N THR A 39 -22.74 26.19 -4.72
CA THR A 39 -23.47 25.42 -3.70
C THR A 39 -22.64 24.29 -3.08
N VAL A 40 -21.62 23.79 -3.78
CA VAL A 40 -20.85 22.60 -3.35
C VAL A 40 -19.41 22.93 -2.93
N PHE A 41 -18.78 23.93 -3.57
CA PHE A 41 -17.35 24.24 -3.38
C PHE A 41 -17.07 25.67 -2.91
N GLY A 42 -18.06 26.57 -2.87
CA GLY A 42 -17.88 27.94 -2.36
C GLY A 42 -16.98 28.87 -3.19
N THR A 43 -16.40 28.38 -4.29
CA THR A 43 -15.59 29.15 -5.25
C THR A 43 -16.27 29.26 -6.61
N SER A 44 -15.89 30.26 -7.42
CA SER A 44 -16.49 30.54 -8.73
C SER A 44 -16.12 29.52 -9.81
N ASP A 45 -15.04 28.75 -9.63
CA ASP A 45 -14.52 27.79 -10.59
C ASP A 45 -14.40 26.37 -10.02
N LEU A 46 -15.21 25.46 -10.58
CA LEU A 46 -15.27 24.04 -10.22
C LEU A 46 -13.90 23.35 -10.28
N ILE A 47 -13.08 23.71 -11.27
CA ILE A 47 -11.73 23.15 -11.49
C ILE A 47 -10.78 23.56 -10.36
N GLU A 48 -10.91 24.79 -9.87
CA GLU A 48 -10.09 25.32 -8.77
C GLU A 48 -10.49 24.67 -7.44
N GLY A 49 -11.79 24.46 -7.21
CA GLY A 49 -12.30 23.72 -6.05
C GLY A 49 -11.85 22.25 -6.00
N ILE A 50 -11.79 21.56 -7.15
CA ILE A 50 -11.27 20.18 -7.23
C ILE A 50 -9.76 20.16 -6.92
N LYS A 51 -8.98 21.04 -7.55
CA LYS A 51 -7.54 21.14 -7.28
C LYS A 51 -7.23 21.47 -5.83
N GLN A 52 -8.01 22.36 -5.21
CA GLN A 52 -7.81 22.74 -3.81
C GLN A 52 -8.07 21.56 -2.87
N ARG A 53 -9.09 20.73 -3.15
CA ARG A 53 -9.32 19.49 -2.39
C ARG A 53 -8.21 18.47 -2.59
N ASP A 54 -7.74 18.27 -3.82
CA ASP A 54 -6.65 17.31 -4.10
C ASP A 54 -5.37 17.73 -3.37
N LEU A 55 -5.08 19.03 -3.31
CA LEU A 55 -3.94 19.58 -2.56
C LEU A 55 -4.12 19.43 -1.04
N GLU A 56 -5.33 19.63 -0.52
CA GLU A 56 -5.64 19.45 0.91
C GLU A 56 -5.50 17.99 1.33
N VAL A 57 -6.00 17.05 0.52
CA VAL A 57 -5.83 15.60 0.73
C VAL A 57 -4.37 15.19 0.65
N ALA A 58 -3.60 15.72 -0.32
CA ALA A 58 -2.17 15.43 -0.46
C ALA A 58 -1.32 15.97 0.71
N SER A 59 -1.78 17.04 1.38
CA SER A 59 -1.02 17.70 2.45
C SER A 59 -1.39 17.23 3.86
N THR A 60 -2.48 16.49 4.03
CA THR A 60 -2.98 16.07 5.36
C THR A 60 -2.75 14.58 5.59
N PRO A 61 -1.89 14.19 6.55
CA PRO A 61 -1.69 12.79 6.89
C PRO A 61 -2.97 12.07 7.30
N LYS A 62 -3.16 10.84 6.82
CA LYS A 62 -4.29 10.01 7.25
C LYS A 62 -4.15 9.65 8.71
N SER A 63 -5.23 9.75 9.48
CA SER A 63 -5.25 9.31 10.88
C SER A 63 -5.23 7.78 10.99
N VAL A 64 -4.49 7.29 11.99
CA VAL A 64 -4.52 5.88 12.42
C VAL A 64 -5.35 5.75 13.70
N ALA A 65 -6.00 4.61 13.89
CA ALA A 65 -6.77 4.37 15.10
C ALA A 65 -5.85 4.28 16.32
N GLY A 66 -6.01 5.17 17.29
CA GLY A 66 -5.21 5.22 18.52
C GLY A 66 -5.63 4.18 19.57
N VAL A 67 -5.72 2.91 19.19
CA VAL A 67 -6.22 1.82 20.06
C VAL A 67 -5.10 0.96 20.66
N THR A 68 -3.84 1.38 20.54
CA THR A 68 -2.69 0.74 21.19
C THR A 68 -2.90 0.59 22.69
N SER A 69 -3.48 1.59 23.37
CA SER A 69 -3.74 1.54 24.81
C SER A 69 -4.70 0.41 25.22
N LEU A 70 -5.55 -0.06 24.30
CA LEU A 70 -6.46 -1.18 24.53
C LEU A 70 -5.76 -2.53 24.36
N TYR A 71 -4.92 -2.67 23.32
CA TYR A 71 -4.31 -3.95 22.97
C TYR A 71 -2.99 -4.21 23.70
N LEU A 72 -2.15 -3.20 23.88
CA LEU A 72 -0.81 -3.36 24.44
C LEU A 72 -0.81 -4.04 25.84
N PRO A 73 -1.67 -3.67 26.80
CA PRO A 73 -1.71 -4.36 28.09
C PRO A 73 -2.12 -5.84 27.98
N ARG A 74 -2.93 -6.19 26.97
CA ARG A 74 -3.33 -7.59 26.73
C ARG A 74 -2.17 -8.37 26.14
N ILE A 75 -1.49 -7.80 25.14
CA ILE A 75 -0.30 -8.39 24.50
C ILE A 75 0.79 -8.62 25.55
N GLN A 76 1.11 -7.63 26.38
CA GLN A 76 2.15 -7.75 27.42
C GLN A 76 1.80 -8.76 28.53
N ARG A 77 0.51 -9.01 28.77
CA ARG A 77 0.08 -10.07 29.71
C ARG A 77 0.31 -11.46 29.11
N ASP A 78 0.01 -11.62 27.81
CA ASP A 78 0.21 -12.87 27.09
C ASP A 78 1.70 -13.12 26.77
N PHE A 79 2.46 -12.06 26.51
CA PHE A 79 3.84 -12.04 26.04
C PHE A 79 4.63 -10.92 26.76
N PRO A 80 5.12 -11.15 27.99
CA PRO A 80 5.85 -10.16 28.77
C PRO A 80 7.12 -9.63 28.09
N GLU A 81 7.72 -10.41 27.20
CA GLU A 81 8.88 -10.08 26.37
C GLU A 81 8.55 -9.17 25.18
N PHE A 82 7.28 -8.88 24.93
CA PHE A 82 6.88 -7.99 23.83
C PHE A 82 7.23 -6.53 24.12
N HIS A 83 8.28 -6.04 23.45
CA HIS A 83 8.72 -4.66 23.54
C HIS A 83 8.08 -3.79 22.44
N TYR A 84 7.06 -3.00 22.81
CA TYR A 84 6.27 -2.20 21.87
C TYR A 84 7.11 -1.27 20.98
N GLN A 85 8.01 -0.48 21.55
CA GLN A 85 8.77 0.53 20.78
C GLN A 85 9.72 -0.13 19.76
N GLU A 86 10.32 -1.25 20.14
CA GLU A 86 11.17 -2.03 19.25
C GLU A 86 10.34 -2.64 18.12
N MET A 87 9.23 -3.31 18.45
CA MET A 87 8.36 -3.95 17.45
C MET A 87 7.75 -2.94 16.48
N LYS A 88 7.37 -1.76 16.99
CA LYS A 88 6.92 -0.63 16.18
C LYS A 88 8.00 -0.19 15.19
N SER A 89 9.23 0.01 15.67
CA SER A 89 10.36 0.43 14.81
C SER A 89 10.66 -0.62 13.74
N ARG A 90 10.60 -1.90 14.10
CA ARG A 90 10.74 -3.02 13.15
C ARG A 90 9.61 -3.03 12.12
N ALA A 91 8.36 -2.83 12.52
CA ALA A 91 7.22 -2.74 11.60
C ALA A 91 7.37 -1.58 10.59
N GLU A 92 7.83 -0.41 11.06
CA GLU A 92 8.12 0.75 10.22
C GLU A 92 9.27 0.46 9.23
N ASN A 93 10.31 -0.25 9.66
CA ASN A 93 11.42 -0.67 8.81
C ASN A 93 11.00 -1.71 7.76
N VAL A 94 10.19 -2.70 8.13
CA VAL A 94 9.62 -3.69 7.21
C VAL A 94 8.77 -3.01 6.14
N LEU A 95 7.89 -2.10 6.55
CA LEU A 95 7.07 -1.34 5.60
C LEU A 95 7.94 -0.52 4.63
N THR A 96 8.91 0.23 5.15
CA THR A 96 9.76 1.10 4.33
C THR A 96 10.63 0.27 3.38
N SER A 97 11.21 -0.83 3.86
CA SER A 97 12.03 -1.73 3.04
C SER A 97 11.20 -2.49 2.02
N TYR A 98 9.97 -2.88 2.34
CA TYR A 98 9.03 -3.50 1.39
C TYR A 98 8.72 -2.57 0.22
N LEU A 99 8.38 -1.30 0.48
CA LEU A 99 8.13 -0.31 -0.57
C LEU A 99 9.39 -0.03 -1.40
N ARG A 100 10.55 0.13 -0.77
CA ARG A 100 11.83 0.30 -1.48
C ARG A 100 12.23 -0.92 -2.33
N SER A 101 11.84 -2.12 -1.91
CA SER A 101 12.07 -3.35 -2.67
C SER A 101 11.25 -3.34 -3.97
N ILE A 102 10.06 -2.73 -3.95
CA ILE A 102 9.24 -2.51 -5.14
C ILE A 102 9.95 -1.50 -6.06
N ASP A 103 10.38 -0.35 -5.54
CA ASP A 103 11.07 0.70 -6.31
C ASP A 103 12.32 0.20 -7.04
N ALA A 104 13.12 -0.59 -6.32
CA ALA A 104 14.39 -1.12 -6.81
C ALA A 104 14.24 -2.44 -7.59
N ASN A 105 13.02 -2.99 -7.68
CA ASN A 105 12.74 -4.33 -8.21
C ASN A 105 13.68 -5.40 -7.59
N ASN A 106 13.81 -5.40 -6.27
CA ASN A 106 14.78 -6.25 -5.56
C ASN A 106 14.25 -6.72 -4.19
N VAL A 107 13.88 -8.00 -4.12
CA VAL A 107 13.38 -8.67 -2.90
C VAL A 107 14.40 -8.63 -1.75
N SER A 108 15.71 -8.66 -2.04
CA SER A 108 16.77 -8.70 -1.02
C SER A 108 16.89 -7.42 -0.19
N LEU A 109 16.22 -6.34 -0.59
CA LEU A 109 16.17 -5.11 0.20
C LEU A 109 15.18 -5.19 1.37
N LEU A 110 14.27 -6.18 1.38
CA LEU A 110 13.34 -6.40 2.49
C LEU A 110 14.13 -6.70 3.77
N SER A 111 13.92 -5.89 4.81
CA SER A 111 14.76 -5.93 6.02
C SER A 111 14.59 -7.21 6.83
N GLU A 112 13.36 -7.69 6.94
CA GLU A 112 12.97 -8.91 7.64
C GLU A 112 11.56 -9.32 7.22
N GLY A 113 11.19 -10.55 7.50
CA GLY A 113 9.88 -11.10 7.13
C GLY A 113 9.92 -12.61 7.03
N THR A 114 8.75 -13.23 7.11
CA THR A 114 8.60 -14.65 6.82
C THR A 114 8.82 -14.93 5.32
N GLU A 115 8.99 -16.19 4.96
CA GLU A 115 9.10 -16.54 3.53
C GLU A 115 7.83 -16.20 2.76
N GLU A 116 6.67 -16.35 3.37
CA GLU A 116 5.40 -15.99 2.74
C GLU A 116 5.36 -14.49 2.38
N LEU A 117 5.92 -13.61 3.23
CA LEU A 117 6.03 -12.18 2.91
C LEU A 117 7.00 -11.95 1.73
N LYS A 118 8.12 -12.67 1.69
CA LYS A 118 9.08 -12.59 0.59
C LYS A 118 8.48 -13.07 -0.72
N GLU A 119 7.73 -14.17 -0.69
CA GLU A 119 7.02 -14.72 -1.85
C GLU A 119 5.93 -13.77 -2.35
N GLN A 120 5.17 -13.14 -1.44
CA GLN A 120 4.20 -12.10 -1.82
C GLN A 120 4.87 -10.91 -2.52
N LEU A 121 6.02 -10.47 -2.01
CA LEU A 121 6.81 -9.41 -2.64
C LEU A 121 7.33 -9.86 -4.02
N ALA A 122 7.94 -11.05 -4.11
CA ALA A 122 8.45 -11.61 -5.36
C ALA A 122 7.36 -11.76 -6.41
N MET A 123 6.18 -12.23 -6.02
CA MET A 123 5.01 -12.34 -6.90
C MET A 123 4.61 -10.95 -7.43
N ARG A 124 4.53 -9.93 -6.56
CA ARG A 124 4.23 -8.56 -6.99
C ARG A 124 5.24 -8.03 -8.00
N LEU A 125 6.54 -8.25 -7.76
CA LEU A 125 7.61 -7.85 -8.68
C LEU A 125 7.49 -8.57 -10.03
N SER A 126 7.20 -9.87 -10.02
CA SER A 126 7.01 -10.64 -11.26
C SER A 126 5.84 -10.13 -12.10
N ILE A 127 4.76 -9.65 -11.47
CA ILE A 127 3.63 -9.01 -12.16
C ILE A 127 4.10 -7.72 -12.84
N LEU A 128 4.78 -6.84 -12.09
CA LEU A 128 5.30 -5.58 -12.63
C LEU A 128 6.24 -5.82 -13.83
N GLU A 129 7.14 -6.80 -13.72
CA GLU A 129 8.05 -7.21 -14.79
C GLU A 129 7.29 -7.76 -16.01
N SER A 130 6.31 -8.64 -15.79
CA SER A 130 5.49 -9.21 -16.89
C SER A 130 4.66 -8.16 -17.63
N GLU A 131 4.25 -7.11 -16.92
CA GLU A 131 3.49 -5.99 -17.49
C GLU A 131 4.40 -4.92 -18.11
N ASP A 132 5.73 -5.06 -18.00
CA ASP A 132 6.73 -4.05 -18.37
C ASP A 132 6.40 -2.68 -17.74
N THR A 133 6.09 -2.71 -16.45
CA THR A 133 5.77 -1.53 -15.65
C THR A 133 6.75 -1.39 -14.50
N ARG A 134 7.03 -0.14 -14.13
CA ARG A 134 7.76 0.18 -12.90
C ARG A 134 6.85 0.95 -11.97
N GLU A 135 6.93 0.64 -10.70
CA GLU A 135 6.22 1.31 -9.62
C GLU A 135 7.26 2.03 -8.75
N GLN A 136 6.98 3.28 -8.39
CA GLN A 136 7.91 4.13 -7.64
C GLN A 136 7.22 4.80 -6.45
N PHE A 137 7.90 4.80 -5.30
CA PHE A 137 7.52 5.39 -4.03
C PHE A 137 8.60 6.38 -3.56
N ASP A 138 8.47 7.64 -3.94
CA ASP A 138 9.45 8.68 -3.62
C ASP A 138 9.15 9.37 -2.29
N GLY A 139 10.21 9.59 -1.49
CA GLY A 139 10.12 10.40 -0.27
C GLY A 139 9.27 9.78 0.84
N ILE A 140 9.25 8.44 0.96
CA ILE A 140 8.50 7.69 1.98
C ILE A 140 8.74 8.27 3.38
N ARG A 141 7.65 8.71 4.01
CA ARG A 141 7.62 9.25 5.36
C ARG A 141 6.49 8.63 6.15
N ILE A 142 6.82 8.04 7.30
CA ILE A 142 5.83 7.54 8.27
C ILE A 142 5.54 8.65 9.28
N HIS A 143 4.27 9.00 9.43
CA HIS A 143 3.83 10.05 10.36
C HIS A 143 3.50 9.51 11.74
N ARG A 144 2.82 8.36 11.79
CA ARG A 144 2.36 7.74 13.03
C ARG A 144 2.09 6.27 12.80
N THR A 145 2.47 5.46 13.78
CA THR A 145 2.19 4.02 13.80
C THR A 145 1.61 3.61 15.14
N GLU A 146 0.52 2.85 15.10
CA GLU A 146 -0.24 2.37 16.26
C GLU A 146 -0.63 0.89 16.07
N ILE A 147 -0.86 0.16 17.16
CA ILE A 147 -1.49 -1.16 17.12
C ILE A 147 -2.99 -0.99 16.89
N THR A 148 -3.51 -1.61 15.84
CA THR A 148 -4.94 -1.55 15.46
C THR A 148 -5.65 -2.89 15.62
N GLY A 149 -4.90 -3.98 15.79
CA GLY A 149 -5.46 -5.31 15.97
C GLY A 149 -4.58 -6.22 16.81
N TYR A 150 -5.23 -7.08 17.58
CA TYR A 150 -4.60 -8.22 18.25
C TYR A 150 -5.57 -9.40 18.18
N ASN A 151 -5.16 -10.46 17.49
CA ASN A 151 -5.90 -11.71 17.38
C ASN A 151 -5.05 -12.84 17.95
N LYS A 152 -5.63 -13.64 18.83
CA LYS A 152 -4.99 -14.80 19.45
C LYS A 152 -5.90 -15.99 19.28
N ASP A 153 -5.39 -17.02 18.63
CA ASP A 153 -6.00 -18.35 18.56
C ASP A 153 -5.06 -19.39 19.20
N LYS A 154 -5.36 -20.69 19.03
CA LYS A 154 -4.54 -21.77 19.61
C LYS A 154 -3.23 -22.01 18.87
N ALA A 155 -3.17 -21.69 17.58
CA ALA A 155 -2.03 -21.95 16.72
C ALA A 155 -1.09 -20.75 16.65
N LYS A 156 -1.63 -19.52 16.59
CA LYS A 156 -0.86 -18.29 16.45
C LYS A 156 -1.49 -17.08 17.14
N CYS A 157 -0.63 -16.09 17.39
CA CYS A 157 -1.01 -14.73 17.74
C CYS A 157 -0.59 -13.79 16.61
N ALA A 158 -1.43 -12.79 16.32
CA ALA A 158 -1.17 -11.77 15.31
C ALA A 158 -1.42 -10.37 15.92
N VAL A 159 -0.43 -9.49 15.78
CA VAL A 159 -0.51 -8.07 16.12
C VAL A 159 -0.44 -7.27 14.81
N VAL A 160 -1.37 -6.35 14.62
CA VAL A 160 -1.41 -5.50 13.42
C VAL A 160 -0.99 -4.09 13.78
N PHE A 161 0.10 -3.63 13.17
CA PHE A 161 0.54 -2.24 13.21
C PHE A 161 -0.01 -1.49 12.01
N GLN A 162 -0.71 -0.38 12.24
CA GLN A 162 -1.13 0.52 11.17
C GLN A 162 -0.27 1.77 11.18
N SER A 163 0.33 2.07 10.03
CA SER A 163 1.17 3.25 9.81
C SER A 163 0.47 4.23 8.88
N SER A 164 0.45 5.52 9.24
CA SER A 164 0.13 6.64 8.34
C SER A 164 1.36 6.99 7.53
N VAL A 165 1.25 6.98 6.21
CA VAL A 165 2.39 7.12 5.29
C VAL A 165 2.12 8.19 4.25
N GLU A 166 3.13 9.02 4.01
CA GLU A 166 3.23 9.98 2.93
C GLU A 166 4.33 9.54 1.96
N TYR A 167 4.06 9.61 0.66
CA TYR A 167 5.05 9.49 -0.41
C TYR A 167 4.49 10.10 -1.70
N THR A 168 5.32 10.28 -2.70
CA THR A 168 4.87 10.47 -4.08
C THR A 168 4.86 9.12 -4.78
N HIS A 169 3.77 8.77 -5.48
CA HIS A 169 3.61 7.43 -6.06
C HIS A 169 3.10 7.48 -7.49
N TYR A 170 3.78 6.76 -8.37
CA TYR A 170 3.39 6.61 -9.76
C TYR A 170 3.82 5.27 -10.32
N LYS A 171 3.10 4.84 -11.36
CA LYS A 171 3.50 3.72 -12.22
C LYS A 171 3.86 4.25 -13.59
N GLU A 172 4.97 3.77 -14.13
CA GLU A 172 5.43 4.10 -15.47
C GLU A 172 5.49 2.87 -16.36
N LYS A 173 5.27 3.10 -17.65
CA LYS A 173 5.51 2.14 -18.73
C LYS A 173 6.18 2.86 -19.88
N ASN A 174 7.33 2.37 -20.32
CA ASN A 174 8.13 3.01 -21.38
C ASN A 174 8.40 4.51 -21.12
N GLY A 175 8.68 4.88 -19.87
CA GLY A 175 8.97 6.26 -19.45
C GLY A 175 7.76 7.20 -19.38
N ASN A 176 6.55 6.69 -19.62
CA ASN A 176 5.32 7.47 -19.48
C ASN A 176 4.59 7.04 -18.19
N VAL A 177 4.16 8.03 -17.40
CA VAL A 177 3.33 7.78 -16.21
C VAL A 177 1.94 7.31 -16.66
N ILE A 178 1.59 6.07 -16.30
CA ILE A 178 0.31 5.44 -16.62
C ILE A 178 -0.69 5.53 -15.46
N SER A 179 -0.21 5.74 -14.24
CA SER A 179 -1.04 5.88 -13.04
C SER A 179 -0.29 6.64 -11.95
N GLY A 180 -1.03 7.28 -11.03
CA GLY A 180 -0.48 8.07 -9.95
C GLY A 180 0.06 9.43 -10.40
N SER A 181 0.92 10.02 -9.58
CA SER A 181 1.56 11.31 -9.84
C SER A 181 2.97 11.35 -9.27
N ASN A 182 3.92 11.90 -10.03
CA ASN A 182 5.28 12.17 -9.57
C ASN A 182 5.45 13.58 -8.94
N SER A 183 4.37 14.35 -8.81
CA SER A 183 4.42 15.74 -8.34
C SER A 183 3.51 16.00 -7.13
N MET A 184 2.49 15.16 -6.95
CA MET A 184 1.58 15.23 -5.81
C MET A 184 1.93 14.16 -4.78
N LYS A 185 1.75 14.51 -3.52
CA LYS A 185 1.89 13.57 -2.41
C LYS A 185 0.62 12.73 -2.28
N THR A 186 0.83 11.44 -2.05
CA THR A 186 -0.18 10.48 -1.67
C THR A 186 -0.12 10.30 -0.15
N GLN A 187 -1.26 10.43 0.51
CA GLN A 187 -1.43 10.15 1.93
C GLN A 187 -2.21 8.85 2.08
N THR A 188 -1.60 7.82 2.65
CA THR A 188 -2.23 6.51 2.78
C THR A 188 -1.96 5.86 4.14
N ARG A 189 -2.47 4.64 4.33
CA ARG A 189 -2.21 3.82 5.51
C ARG A 189 -1.78 2.43 5.08
N TYR A 190 -0.87 1.86 5.85
CA TYR A 190 -0.46 0.47 5.68
C TYR A 190 -0.67 -0.30 6.97
N ASN A 191 -1.15 -1.53 6.83
CA ASN A 191 -1.17 -2.53 7.88
C ASN A 191 0.03 -3.45 7.70
N VAL A 192 0.82 -3.61 8.76
CA VAL A 192 1.91 -4.56 8.88
C VAL A 192 1.53 -5.57 9.95
N GLU A 193 1.42 -6.84 9.56
CA GLU A 193 1.07 -7.94 10.47
C GLU A 193 2.34 -8.61 11.00
N CYS A 194 2.40 -8.75 12.31
CA CYS A 194 3.43 -9.47 13.03
C CYS A 194 2.81 -10.67 13.75
N ILE A 195 3.35 -11.86 13.52
CA ILE A 195 2.83 -13.12 14.05
C ILE A 195 3.80 -13.78 15.04
N TYR A 196 3.23 -14.53 15.96
CA TYR A 196 3.92 -15.44 16.87
C TYR A 196 3.26 -16.81 16.77
N ILE A 197 4.02 -17.86 16.48
CA ILE A 197 3.51 -19.23 16.36
C ILE A 197 3.56 -19.89 17.74
N GLN A 198 2.40 -20.30 18.26
CA GLN A 198 2.28 -20.94 19.58
C GLN A 198 2.39 -22.47 19.48
N ASP A 199 1.72 -23.06 18.50
CA ASP A 199 1.69 -24.50 18.29
C ASP A 199 1.81 -24.78 16.79
N ARG A 200 2.87 -25.50 16.42
CA ARG A 200 3.14 -25.87 15.02
C ARG A 200 2.17 -26.95 14.58
N ASP A 201 1.93 -27.98 15.39
CA ASP A 201 1.18 -29.16 14.98
C ASP A 201 -0.30 -28.86 14.65
N MET A 202 -0.79 -27.70 15.11
CA MET A 202 -2.14 -27.18 14.87
C MET A 202 -2.27 -26.28 13.63
N ILE A 203 -1.17 -26.03 12.89
CA ILE A 203 -1.20 -25.27 11.64
C ILE A 203 -1.28 -26.28 10.48
N GLU A 204 -2.50 -26.55 10.01
CA GLU A 204 -2.78 -27.49 8.89
C GLU A 204 -2.05 -27.11 7.58
N ASN A 205 -1.63 -25.84 7.44
CA ASN A 205 -0.88 -25.31 6.29
C ASN A 205 0.59 -25.00 6.63
N LEU A 206 1.24 -25.88 7.39
CA LEU A 206 2.69 -25.79 7.64
C LEU A 206 3.55 -26.12 6.43
N HIS A 207 2.99 -26.47 5.27
CA HIS A 207 3.80 -26.61 4.06
C HIS A 207 4.46 -25.28 3.64
N ASP A 208 3.89 -24.13 4.02
CA ASP A 208 4.47 -22.81 3.70
C ASP A 208 5.31 -22.22 4.86
N ALA A 209 4.97 -22.55 6.11
CA ALA A 209 5.73 -22.11 7.30
C ALA A 209 6.86 -23.08 7.71
N ALA A 210 6.98 -24.22 7.02
CA ALA A 210 8.10 -25.15 7.13
C ALA A 210 8.94 -25.09 5.87
N LEU A 211 9.73 -24.02 5.73
CA LEU A 211 11.10 -24.25 5.26
C LEU A 211 11.66 -25.36 6.16
N GLY A 212 11.90 -26.55 5.59
CA GLY A 212 12.80 -27.50 6.21
C GLY A 212 14.02 -26.71 6.65
N ILE A 213 14.27 -26.64 7.95
CA ILE A 213 15.40 -25.88 8.47
C ILE A 213 16.60 -26.62 7.93
N ASN A 214 17.16 -26.18 6.82
CA ASN A 214 18.35 -26.81 6.27
C ASN A 214 19.50 -26.40 7.19
N CYS A 215 20.34 -27.36 7.52
CA CYS A 215 21.53 -27.09 8.31
C CYS A 215 22.35 -25.99 7.62
N PRO A 216 22.66 -24.86 8.28
CA PRO A 216 23.42 -23.78 7.66
C PRO A 216 24.85 -24.20 7.32
N ASN A 217 25.35 -25.30 7.90
CA ASN A 217 26.68 -25.81 7.61
C ASN A 217 26.73 -26.77 6.41
N CYS A 218 25.70 -27.59 6.16
CA CYS A 218 25.75 -28.63 5.12
C CYS A 218 24.54 -28.70 4.19
N GLY A 219 23.51 -27.89 4.42
CA GLY A 219 22.29 -27.86 3.61
C GLY A 219 21.34 -29.04 3.83
N ALA A 220 21.65 -29.97 4.74
CA ALA A 220 20.80 -31.13 5.00
C ALA A 220 19.51 -30.74 5.76
N PRO A 221 18.37 -31.37 5.46
CA PRO A 221 17.10 -31.07 6.14
C PRO A 221 17.18 -31.47 7.61
N LEU A 222 16.84 -30.56 8.53
CA LEU A 222 16.74 -30.88 9.95
C LEU A 222 15.38 -31.53 10.25
N SER A 223 15.42 -32.53 11.13
CA SER A 223 14.30 -33.39 11.55
C SER A 223 13.22 -32.67 12.38
N GLY A 224 13.41 -31.39 12.73
CA GLY A 224 12.43 -30.56 13.42
C GLY A 224 13.07 -29.36 14.14
N VAL A 225 12.24 -28.47 14.68
CA VAL A 225 12.76 -27.33 15.46
C VAL A 225 13.04 -27.76 16.90
N GLY A 226 14.29 -27.61 17.33
CA GLY A 226 14.79 -28.13 18.61
C GLY A 226 15.93 -29.15 18.46
N ALA A 227 16.27 -29.55 17.22
CA ALA A 227 17.52 -30.25 16.95
C ALA A 227 18.68 -29.33 17.31
N LYS A 228 19.41 -29.63 18.39
CA LYS A 228 20.59 -28.86 18.83
C LYS A 228 21.84 -29.16 18.02
N VAL A 229 21.80 -30.23 17.23
CA VAL A 229 22.90 -30.73 16.41
C VAL A 229 22.32 -31.32 15.12
N CYS A 230 22.95 -31.03 13.99
CA CYS A 230 22.61 -31.63 12.71
C CYS A 230 22.96 -33.12 12.71
N GLU A 231 21.98 -33.98 12.43
CA GLU A 231 22.19 -35.44 12.34
C GLU A 231 23.14 -35.84 11.19
N TYR A 232 23.32 -34.98 10.18
CA TYR A 232 24.13 -35.28 9.00
C TYR A 232 25.59 -34.84 9.13
N CYS A 233 25.84 -33.60 9.58
CA CYS A 233 27.21 -33.06 9.65
C CYS A 233 27.72 -32.85 11.08
N GLY A 234 26.88 -33.09 12.10
CA GLY A 234 27.26 -32.92 13.49
C GLY A 234 27.43 -31.47 13.95
N SER A 235 27.11 -30.48 13.10
CA SER A 235 27.20 -29.07 13.49
C SER A 235 26.13 -28.72 14.53
N PRO A 236 26.49 -27.98 15.59
CA PRO A 236 25.50 -27.45 16.51
C PRO A 236 24.57 -26.51 15.76
N ILE A 237 23.28 -26.74 15.89
CA ILE A 237 22.25 -25.88 15.33
C ILE A 237 21.88 -24.90 16.42
N ILE A 238 22.18 -23.63 16.15
CA ILE A 238 21.64 -22.53 16.94
C ILE A 238 20.17 -22.47 16.52
N GLU A 239 19.26 -22.80 17.44
CA GLU A 239 17.82 -22.64 17.21
C GLU A 239 17.58 -21.22 16.68
N MET A 240 17.23 -21.08 15.39
CA MET A 240 16.63 -19.84 14.94
C MET A 240 15.39 -19.68 15.80
N ASN A 241 15.31 -18.58 16.55
CA ASN A 241 14.32 -18.41 17.60
C ASN A 241 12.91 -18.38 16.99
N ILE A 242 12.33 -19.56 16.82
CA ILE A 242 10.97 -19.78 16.33
C ILE A 242 9.91 -19.31 17.32
N TYR A 243 10.31 -18.97 18.54
CA TYR A 243 9.52 -18.28 19.56
C TYR A 243 9.73 -16.76 19.49
N SER A 244 10.01 -16.23 18.30
CA SER A 244 10.11 -14.79 18.08
C SER A 244 8.97 -14.29 17.20
N TRP A 245 8.67 -13.02 17.36
CA TRP A 245 7.71 -12.28 16.55
C TRP A 245 8.28 -12.04 15.15
N ASN A 246 7.54 -12.48 14.13
CA ASN A 246 7.93 -12.41 12.71
C ASN A 246 6.89 -11.65 11.88
N PHE A 247 7.32 -10.87 10.90
CA PHE A 247 6.41 -10.11 10.03
C PHE A 247 5.92 -10.95 8.86
N SER A 248 4.61 -11.13 8.76
CA SER A 248 3.98 -12.04 7.79
C SER A 248 3.35 -11.31 6.59
N LYS A 249 2.99 -10.03 6.75
CA LYS A 249 2.18 -9.33 5.75
C LYS A 249 2.36 -7.82 5.80
N VAL A 250 2.42 -7.21 4.61
CA VAL A 250 2.32 -5.76 4.41
C VAL A 250 1.18 -5.50 3.42
N ALA A 251 0.22 -4.66 3.79
CA ALA A 251 -0.93 -4.35 2.94
C ALA A 251 -1.37 -2.89 3.10
N GLU A 252 -1.76 -2.25 2.01
CA GLU A 252 -2.40 -0.92 2.04
C GLU A 252 -3.84 -1.03 2.59
N ALA A 253 -4.30 -0.03 3.36
CA ALA A 253 -5.51 -0.09 4.20
C ALA A 253 -6.59 0.96 3.90
#